data_AF-A0A2S9YKN8-F1
#
_entry.id   AF-A0A2S9YKN8-F1
#
_cell.length_a   1.000
_cell.length_b   1.000
_cell.length_c   1.000
_cell.angle_alpha   90.00
_cell.angle_beta   90.00
_cell.angle_gamma   90.00
#
_symmetry.space_group_name_H-M   'P 1'
#
loop_
_entity.id
_entity.type
_entity.pdbx_description
1 polymer ?
#
loop_
_entity_poly.entity_id
_entity_poly.type
_entity_poly.pdbx_seq_one_letter_code
_entity_poly.pdbx_strand_id
1 'polypeptide(L)'
;MSSPSARNSRDIGIYFLDVGQGDCSVIIPPEGEGGAIVFDVADQYVLELFINNHEIQNSDVIASHLDIDHIRGMLGFLRNHASEIDRVYLGLDRYPAPGKKHAVCGAADHAWGQRSPHRW
;
A
#
# COMPACT_ATOMS: atom_id res chain seq x y z
N MET A 1 30.67 -20.48 2.65
CA MET A 1 29.92 -19.22 2.67
C MET A 1 28.47 -19.56 2.38
N SER A 2 27.66 -19.69 3.44
CA SER A 2 26.23 -19.98 3.33
C SER A 2 25.47 -18.68 3.07
N SER A 3 24.62 -18.69 2.05
CA SER A 3 23.67 -17.63 1.71
C SER A 3 22.76 -17.30 2.92
N PRO A 4 22.30 -16.06 3.13
CA PRO A 4 21.34 -15.76 4.19
C PRO A 4 20.06 -16.52 3.85
N SER A 5 19.65 -17.43 4.73
CA SER A 5 18.43 -18.19 4.57
C SER A 5 17.24 -17.24 4.46
N ALA A 6 16.47 -17.37 3.37
CA ALA A 6 15.13 -16.81 3.25
C ALA A 6 14.37 -17.04 4.57
N ARG A 7 13.76 -15.97 5.09
CA ARG A 7 13.07 -15.98 6.38
C ARG A 7 11.87 -16.94 6.35
N ASN A 8 12.08 -18.16 6.86
CA ASN A 8 11.02 -19.08 7.28
C ASN A 8 10.35 -18.56 8.57
N SER A 9 9.70 -17.40 8.56
CA SER A 9 8.91 -16.95 9.71
C SER A 9 7.46 -17.40 9.56
N ARG A 10 7.03 -18.29 10.46
CA ARG A 10 5.62 -18.68 10.61
C ARG A 10 4.77 -17.65 11.38
N ASP A 11 5.38 -16.55 11.78
CA ASP A 11 4.75 -15.51 12.59
C ASP A 11 4.33 -14.34 11.70
N ILE A 12 3.23 -13.70 12.07
CA ILE A 12 2.81 -12.43 11.48
C ILE A 12 3.73 -11.30 11.98
N GLY A 13 4.26 -10.52 11.05
CA GLY A 13 4.98 -9.29 11.33
C GLY A 13 4.07 -8.09 11.27
N ILE A 14 4.07 -7.25 12.30
CA ILE A 14 3.35 -5.96 12.31
C ILE A 14 4.37 -4.88 12.65
N TYR A 15 4.53 -3.93 11.74
CA TYR A 15 5.53 -2.87 11.84
C TYR A 15 4.86 -1.51 11.77
N PHE A 16 5.15 -0.66 12.75
CA PHE A 16 4.78 0.74 12.75
C PHE A 16 6.03 1.54 12.38
N LEU A 17 6.01 2.22 11.24
CA LEU A 17 7.17 2.93 10.73
C LEU A 17 7.25 4.32 11.36
N ASP A 18 8.46 4.72 11.74
CA ASP A 18 8.70 6.08 12.23
C ASP A 18 8.78 7.05 11.04
N VAL A 19 7.68 7.76 10.83
CA VAL A 19 7.48 8.74 9.74
C VAL A 19 7.35 10.17 10.28
N GLY A 20 7.65 10.39 11.56
CA GLY A 20 7.40 11.66 12.24
C GLY A 20 5.91 11.89 12.52
N GLN A 21 5.26 12.74 11.71
CA GLN A 21 3.81 12.99 11.81
C GLN A 21 3.06 12.20 10.74
N GLY A 22 2.00 11.51 11.18
CA GLY A 22 1.15 10.69 10.35
C GLY A 22 1.38 9.20 10.58
N ASP A 23 0.73 8.38 9.76
CA ASP A 23 0.78 6.93 9.91
C ASP A 23 1.41 6.25 8.69
N CYS A 24 2.16 5.19 8.98
CA CYS A 24 2.54 4.17 8.00
C CYS A 24 2.79 2.88 8.75
N SER A 25 2.09 1.81 8.37
CA SER A 25 2.27 0.49 8.97
C SER A 25 2.32 -0.59 7.90
N VAL A 26 3.10 -1.63 8.16
CA VAL A 26 3.26 -2.76 7.26
C VAL A 26 2.93 -4.04 8.02
N ILE A 27 2.03 -4.83 7.46
CA ILE A 27 1.74 -6.19 7.91
C ILE A 27 2.43 -7.14 6.92
N ILE A 28 3.23 -8.06 7.45
CA ILE A 28 3.85 -9.13 6.69
C ILE A 28 3.20 -10.43 7.17
N PRO A 29 2.35 -11.08 6.35
CA PRO A 29 1.80 -12.38 6.69
C PRO A 29 2.90 -13.44 6.86
N PRO A 30 2.59 -14.57 7.52
CA PRO A 30 3.46 -15.74 7.49
C PRO A 30 3.80 -16.15 6.05
N GLU A 31 4.95 -16.79 5.87
CA GLU A 31 5.42 -17.22 4.55
C GLU A 31 4.37 -18.12 3.85
N GLY A 32 4.01 -17.75 2.62
CA GLY A 32 3.02 -18.47 1.81
C GLY A 32 1.56 -18.08 2.05
N GLU A 33 1.26 -17.18 3.00
CA GLU A 33 -0.11 -16.74 3.30
C GLU A 33 -0.54 -15.46 2.58
N GLY A 34 0.34 -14.84 1.78
CA GLY A 34 -0.01 -13.70 0.94
C GLY A 34 1.11 -12.67 0.79
N GLY A 35 0.79 -11.56 0.12
CA GLY A 35 1.65 -10.37 0.04
C GLY A 35 1.57 -9.52 1.31
N ALA A 36 2.50 -8.57 1.45
CA ALA A 36 2.44 -7.60 2.53
C ALA A 36 1.20 -6.69 2.39
N ILE A 37 0.81 -6.06 3.48
CA ILE A 37 -0.27 -5.08 3.49
C ILE A 37 0.28 -3.77 4.05
N VAL A 38 0.20 -2.70 3.27
CA VAL A 38 0.62 -1.37 3.68
C VAL A 38 -0.61 -0.58 4.08
N PHE A 39 -0.62 -0.06 5.30
CA PHE A 39 -1.61 0.89 5.78
C PHE A 39 -0.99 2.27 5.85
N ASP A 40 -1.59 3.20 5.12
CA ASP A 40 -1.17 4.59 4.99
C ASP A 40 0.28 4.75 4.48
N VAL A 41 0.56 5.93 3.93
CA VAL A 41 1.89 6.27 3.41
C VAL A 41 2.11 7.75 3.68
N ALA A 42 2.35 8.11 4.95
CA ALA A 42 2.70 9.47 5.33
C ALA A 42 4.04 9.93 4.70
N ASP A 43 5.00 9.00 4.58
CA ASP A 43 6.33 9.24 4.01
C ASP A 43 6.73 8.08 3.09
N GLN A 44 6.91 8.38 1.81
CA GLN A 44 7.27 7.40 0.79
C GLN A 44 8.69 6.84 0.98
N TYR A 45 9.65 7.69 1.35
CA TYR A 45 11.06 7.29 1.43
C TYR A 45 11.27 6.26 2.55
N VAL A 46 10.61 6.47 3.70
CA VAL A 46 10.67 5.53 4.83
C VAL A 46 10.10 4.17 4.45
N LEU A 47 8.94 4.15 3.78
CA LEU A 47 8.32 2.90 3.33
C LEU A 47 9.17 2.18 2.28
N GLU A 48 9.71 2.89 1.29
CA GLU A 48 10.58 2.31 0.27
C GLU A 48 11.85 1.70 0.89
N LEU A 49 12.46 2.39 1.86
CA LEU A 49 13.61 1.86 2.59
C LEU A 49 13.25 0.56 3.33
N PHE A 50 12.09 0.52 3.98
CA PHE A 50 11.61 -0.68 4.67
C PHE A 50 11.37 -1.83 3.69
N ILE A 51 10.62 -1.61 2.62
CA ILE A 51 10.31 -2.61 1.59
C ILE A 51 11.58 -3.21 0.99
N ASN A 52 12.55 -2.36 0.64
CA ASN A 52 13.82 -2.79 0.06
C ASN A 52 14.65 -3.63 1.04
N ASN A 53 14.74 -3.21 2.31
CA ASN A 53 15.49 -3.94 3.34
C ASN A 53 14.85 -5.29 3.71
N HIS A 54 13.56 -5.44 3.45
CA HIS A 54 12.78 -6.63 3.75
C HIS A 54 12.43 -7.48 2.52
N GLU A 55 12.90 -7.09 1.33
CA GLU A 55 12.67 -7.79 0.04
C GLU A 55 11.18 -8.06 -0.25
N ILE A 56 10.32 -7.09 0.08
CA ILE A 56 8.86 -7.20 -0.08
C ILE A 56 8.50 -6.91 -1.54
N GLN A 57 7.77 -7.82 -2.20
CA GLN A 57 7.48 -7.70 -3.65
C GLN A 57 6.00 -7.58 -4.03
N ASN A 58 5.06 -7.85 -3.12
CA ASN A 58 3.63 -7.73 -3.40
C ASN A 58 2.96 -7.01 -2.22
N SER A 59 2.24 -5.92 -2.50
CA SER A 59 1.54 -5.18 -1.46
C SER A 59 0.13 -4.77 -1.85
N ASP A 60 -0.86 -5.17 -1.05
CA ASP A 60 -2.10 -4.42 -0.98
C ASP A 60 -1.83 -3.11 -0.23
N VAL A 61 -2.40 -2.00 -0.70
CA VAL A 61 -2.28 -0.68 -0.04
C VAL A 61 -3.63 -0.23 0.45
N ILE A 62 -3.70 0.23 1.70
CA ILE A 62 -4.91 0.69 2.34
C ILE A 62 -4.67 2.14 2.79
N ALA A 63 -5.46 3.07 2.26
CA ALA A 63 -5.62 4.37 2.90
C ALA A 63 -6.72 4.24 3.96
N SER A 64 -6.36 4.38 5.23
CA SER A 64 -7.33 4.33 6.33
C SER A 64 -8.37 5.44 6.18
N HIS A 65 -7.91 6.60 5.73
CA HIS A 65 -8.68 7.77 5.33
C HIS A 65 -7.83 8.72 4.47
N LEU A 66 -8.36 9.90 4.11
CA LEU A 66 -7.74 10.78 3.10
C LEU A 66 -7.15 12.07 3.67
N ASP A 67 -6.90 12.11 4.98
CA ASP A 67 -6.16 13.22 5.60
C ASP A 67 -4.69 13.20 5.18
N ILE A 68 -4.13 14.40 5.00
CA ILE A 68 -2.85 14.57 4.31
C ILE A 68 -1.69 13.89 5.03
N ASP A 69 -1.72 13.85 6.37
CA ASP A 69 -0.71 13.16 7.16
C ASP A 69 -0.77 11.63 7.03
N HIS A 70 -1.81 11.06 6.40
CA HIS A 70 -1.88 9.63 6.09
C HIS A 70 -1.49 9.31 4.64
N ILE A 71 -1.78 10.22 3.70
CA ILE A 71 -1.63 9.92 2.26
C ILE A 71 -0.55 10.73 1.53
N ARG A 72 0.18 11.62 2.22
CA ARG A 72 1.17 12.54 1.62
C ARG A 72 2.16 11.86 0.68
N GLY A 73 2.69 10.70 1.07
CA GLY A 73 3.61 9.89 0.26
C GLY A 73 2.93 8.88 -0.67
N MET A 74 1.62 8.65 -0.53
CA MET A 74 0.93 7.54 -1.17
C MET A 74 0.93 7.64 -2.69
N LEU A 75 0.61 8.81 -3.25
CA LEU A 75 0.53 8.94 -4.71
C LEU A 75 1.88 8.68 -5.40
N GLY A 76 2.98 9.12 -4.80
CA GLY A 76 4.32 8.85 -5.30
C GLY A 76 4.67 7.36 -5.21
N PHE A 77 4.37 6.74 -4.07
CA PHE A 77 4.54 5.31 -3.87
C PHE A 77 3.75 4.47 -4.89
N LEU A 78 2.44 4.73 -5.06
CA LEU A 78 1.59 4.03 -6.03
C LEU A 78 2.05 4.22 -7.49
N ARG A 79 2.73 5.33 -7.80
CA ARG A 79 3.28 5.56 -9.14
C ARG A 79 4.54 4.73 -9.37
N ASN A 80 5.40 4.63 -8.37
CA ASN A 80 6.66 3.89 -8.44
C ASN A 80 6.45 2.37 -8.38
N HIS A 81 5.43 1.92 -7.65
CA HIS A 81 5.16 0.50 -7.37
C HIS A 81 3.90 -0.04 -8.06
N ALA A 82 3.53 0.55 -9.19
CA ALA A 82 2.27 0.24 -9.87
C ALA A 82 2.16 -1.21 -10.36
N SER A 83 3.28 -1.87 -10.65
CA SER A 83 3.34 -3.25 -11.13
C SER A 83 3.32 -4.29 -10.01
N GLU A 84 3.62 -3.87 -8.79
CA GLU A 84 3.78 -4.71 -7.60
C GLU A 84 2.56 -4.62 -6.66
N ILE A 85 1.63 -3.70 -6.93
CA ILE A 85 0.45 -3.46 -6.11
C ILE A 85 -0.76 -4.17 -6.72
N ASP A 86 -1.30 -5.13 -5.98
CA ASP A 86 -2.48 -5.89 -6.39
C ASP A 86 -3.76 -5.06 -6.26
N ARG A 87 -3.95 -4.40 -5.12
CA ARG A 87 -5.17 -3.64 -4.80
C ARG A 87 -4.86 -2.39 -3.99
N VAL A 88 -5.72 -1.38 -4.18
CA VAL A 88 -5.76 -0.19 -3.34
C VAL A 88 -7.14 -0.07 -2.72
N TYR A 89 -7.21 -0.03 -1.40
CA TYR A 89 -8.43 0.21 -0.65
C TYR A 89 -8.42 1.63 -0.11
N LEU A 90 -9.52 2.36 -0.31
CA LEU A 90 -9.65 3.75 0.13
C LEU A 90 -10.78 3.85 1.15
N GLY A 91 -10.41 4.06 2.42
CA GLY A 91 -11.34 4.51 3.44
C GLY A 91 -11.75 5.96 3.15
N LEU A 92 -13.04 6.22 3.02
CA LEU A 92 -13.56 7.58 2.83
C LEU A 92 -14.11 8.06 4.17
N ASP A 93 -13.53 9.14 4.73
CA ASP A 93 -13.95 9.75 6.01
C ASP A 93 -15.42 10.10 6.07
N ARG A 94 -15.98 10.46 4.91
CA ARG A 94 -17.37 10.84 4.77
C ARG A 94 -17.94 10.09 3.59
N TYR A 95 -19.14 9.55 3.78
CA TYR A 95 -19.94 9.12 2.66
C TYR A 95 -20.07 10.29 1.69
N PRO A 96 -19.64 10.15 0.43
CA PRO A 96 -19.82 11.19 -0.55
C PRO A 96 -21.32 11.51 -0.62
N ALA A 97 -21.66 12.80 -0.60
CA ALA A 97 -23.05 13.25 -0.69
C ALA A 97 -23.77 12.50 -1.83
N PRO A 98 -25.08 12.21 -1.70
CA PRO A 98 -25.84 11.51 -2.73
C PRO A 98 -25.56 12.10 -4.13
N GLY A 99 -25.14 11.25 -5.09
CA GLY A 99 -24.72 11.67 -6.43
C GLY A 99 -23.21 11.88 -6.64
N LYS A 100 -22.40 12.07 -5.58
CA LYS A 100 -20.94 12.19 -5.68
C LYS A 100 -20.19 10.86 -5.62
N LYS A 101 -20.84 9.78 -5.20
CA LYS A 101 -20.25 8.43 -5.16
C LYS A 101 -19.77 7.98 -6.55
N HIS A 102 -20.57 8.22 -7.59
CA HIS A 102 -20.19 7.92 -8.98
C HIS A 102 -18.99 8.74 -9.46
N ALA A 103 -18.81 9.97 -8.98
CA ALA A 103 -17.66 10.78 -9.34
C ALA A 103 -16.36 10.27 -8.69
N VAL A 104 -16.43 9.84 -7.42
CA VAL A 104 -15.27 9.25 -6.70
C VAL A 104 -14.90 7.90 -7.30
N CYS A 105 -15.87 7.00 -7.47
CA CYS A 105 -15.63 5.71 -8.14
C CYS A 105 -15.17 5.90 -9.58
N GLY A 106 -15.79 6.81 -10.34
CA GLY A 106 -15.40 7.11 -11.73
C GLY A 106 -14.00 7.71 -11.85
N ALA A 107 -13.56 8.53 -10.89
CA ALA A 107 -12.19 9.04 -10.85
C ALA A 107 -11.19 7.91 -10.55
N ALA A 108 -11.52 7.00 -9.62
CA ALA A 108 -10.70 5.84 -9.34
C ALA A 108 -10.63 4.88 -10.54
N ASP A 109 -11.76 4.56 -11.16
CA ASP A 109 -11.85 3.72 -12.36
C ASP A 109 -11.11 4.34 -13.55
N HIS A 110 -11.19 5.67 -13.73
CA HIS A 110 -10.44 6.35 -14.79
C HIS A 110 -8.93 6.28 -14.55
N ALA A 111 -8.49 6.51 -13.31
CA ALA A 111 -7.09 6.44 -12.94
C ALA A 111 -6.50 5.03 -13.09
N TRP A 112 -7.29 3.98 -12.77
CA TRP A 112 -6.85 2.59 -12.82
C TRP A 112 -7.06 1.92 -14.18
N GLY A 113 -8.19 2.22 -14.85
CA GLY A 113 -8.56 1.66 -16.15
C GLY A 113 -7.66 2.08 -17.30
N GLN A 114 -6.95 3.21 -17.18
CA GLN A 114 -5.92 3.60 -18.16
C GLN A 114 -4.61 2.78 -18.05
N ARG A 115 -4.47 1.92 -17.03
CA ARG A 115 -3.23 1.15 -16.78
C ARG A 115 -3.28 -0.33 -17.16
N SER A 116 -4.36 -0.83 -17.76
CA SER A 116 -4.44 -2.24 -18.21
C SER A 116 -4.41 -2.39 -19.74
N PRO A 117 -3.27 -2.76 -20.35
CA PRO A 117 -3.27 -3.46 -21.63
C PRO A 117 -3.38 -4.98 -21.50
N HIS A 118 -3.17 -5.57 -20.33
CA HIS A 118 -3.03 -7.02 -20.20
C HIS A 118 -3.95 -7.61 -19.13
N ARG A 119 -5.20 -7.88 -19.54
CA ARG A 119 -5.95 -9.04 -19.03
C ARG A 119 -5.32 -10.29 -19.64
N TRP A 120 -4.94 -11.27 -18.81
CA TRP A 120 -5.36 -12.68 -18.80
C TRP A 120 -4.62 -13.39 -17.67
#